data_AF-A0A9P8JSC8-F1
#
_entry.id   AF-A0A9P8JSC8-F1
#
_cell.length_a   1.000
_cell.length_b   1.000
_cell.length_c   1.000
_cell.angle_alpha   90.00
_cell.angle_beta   90.00
_cell.angle_gamma   90.00
#
_symmetry.space_group_name_H-M   'P 1'
#
loop_
_entity.id
_entity.type
_entity.pdbx_description
1 polymer ?
#
loop_
_entity_poly.entity_id
_entity_poly.type
_entity_poly.pdbx_seq_one_letter_code
_entity_poly.pdbx_strand_id
1 'polypeptide(L)'
;MKASIISTAVLATAASAAPALVKRQSSDIDGTILNYALTLEHLEATFYREALANFTAQDFAAAGFNETDFYKNLQMIARDEQTHVDFLTTALKGAGVTPVEECTYDFGNLTPASFLATASIIEGVGVSAYL
;
A
#
# COMPACT_ATOMS: atom_id res chain seq x y z
N MET A 1 -31.61 82.16 -18.90
CA MET A 1 -31.71 80.70 -19.12
C MET A 1 -30.30 80.15 -19.23
N LYS A 2 -29.80 79.46 -18.21
CA LYS A 2 -28.51 78.76 -18.24
C LYS A 2 -28.77 77.33 -17.77
N ALA A 3 -28.66 76.37 -18.69
CA ALA A 3 -28.80 74.96 -18.39
C ALA A 3 -27.49 74.45 -17.77
N SER A 4 -27.58 73.73 -16.66
CA SER A 4 -26.45 73.01 -16.06
C SER A 4 -26.74 71.52 -16.18
N ILE A 5 -25.95 70.83 -17.00
CA ILE A 5 -26.05 69.38 -17.21
C ILE A 5 -25.10 68.73 -16.22
N ILE A 6 -25.64 68.01 -15.24
CA ILE A 6 -24.86 67.20 -14.30
C ILE A 6 -24.67 65.82 -14.95
N SER A 7 -23.49 65.59 -15.54
CA SER A 7 -23.10 64.24 -15.99
C SER A 7 -22.75 63.39 -14.78
N THR A 8 -23.58 62.40 -14.49
CA THR A 8 -23.29 61.33 -13.51
C THR A 8 -22.55 60.21 -14.24
N ALA A 9 -21.24 60.08 -13.98
CA ALA A 9 -20.47 58.94 -14.47
C ALA A 9 -20.77 57.72 -13.58
N VAL A 10 -21.42 56.70 -14.14
CA VAL A 10 -21.61 55.40 -13.48
C VAL A 10 -20.34 54.59 -13.70
N LEU A 11 -19.55 54.39 -12.64
CA LEU A 11 -18.44 53.44 -12.65
C LEU A 11 -19.01 52.03 -12.43
N ALA A 12 -19.02 51.21 -13.49
CA ALA A 12 -19.29 49.78 -13.37
C ALA A 12 -18.07 49.09 -12.77
N THR A 13 -18.19 48.59 -11.54
CA THR A 13 -17.19 47.71 -10.93
C THR A 13 -17.39 46.30 -11.45
N ALA A 14 -16.50 45.85 -12.33
CA ALA A 14 -16.46 44.44 -12.74
C ALA A 14 -15.91 43.62 -11.56
N ALA A 15 -16.78 42.89 -10.86
CA ALA A 15 -16.38 41.91 -9.88
C ALA A 15 -15.83 40.67 -10.61
N SER A 16 -14.51 40.53 -10.66
CA SER A 16 -13.86 39.30 -11.12
C SER A 16 -13.99 38.21 -10.06
N ALA A 17 -14.98 37.33 -10.20
CA ALA A 17 -15.04 36.08 -9.46
C ALA A 17 -14.06 35.07 -10.08
N ALA A 18 -12.76 35.25 -9.86
CA ALA A 18 -11.81 34.19 -10.14
C ALA A 18 -12.05 33.07 -9.11
N PRO A 19 -12.21 31.80 -9.52
CA PRO A 19 -12.28 30.71 -8.56
C PRO A 19 -11.02 30.74 -7.72
N ALA A 20 -11.18 30.74 -6.39
CA ALA A 20 -10.04 30.62 -5.50
C ALA A 20 -9.34 29.30 -5.86
N LEU A 21 -8.09 29.39 -6.31
CA LEU A 21 -7.21 28.24 -6.43
C LEU A 21 -6.97 27.73 -5.01
N VAL A 22 -7.85 26.86 -4.53
CA VAL A 22 -7.63 26.11 -3.31
C VAL A 22 -6.48 25.18 -3.63
N LYS A 23 -5.29 25.49 -3.11
CA LYS A 23 -4.18 24.54 -3.07
C LYS A 23 -4.76 23.28 -2.43
N ARG A 24 -4.80 22.16 -3.17
CA ARG A 24 -5.05 20.86 -2.53
C ARG A 24 -4.01 20.76 -1.43
N GLN A 25 -4.44 20.93 -0.20
CA GLN A 25 -3.60 20.61 0.94
C GLN A 25 -3.47 19.09 0.87
N SER A 26 -2.39 18.60 0.26
CA SER A 26 -1.95 17.24 0.52
C SER A 26 -1.64 17.23 2.01
N SER A 27 -2.55 16.72 2.82
CA SER A 27 -2.13 16.16 4.09
C SER A 27 -0.97 15.24 3.77
N ASP A 28 0.14 15.40 4.50
CA ASP A 28 1.25 14.46 4.42
C ASP A 28 0.75 13.11 4.95
N ILE A 29 0.25 12.30 4.02
CA ILE A 29 -0.34 10.98 4.27
C ILE A 29 0.65 9.89 3.88
N ASP A 30 1.85 10.24 3.42
CA ASP A 30 2.85 9.28 2.95
C ASP A 30 3.20 8.31 4.07
N GLY A 31 3.43 8.81 5.28
CA GLY A 31 3.65 7.96 6.45
C GLY A 31 2.45 7.07 6.81
N THR A 32 1.22 7.48 6.48
CA THR A 32 0.02 6.64 6.68
C THR A 32 -0.06 5.55 5.62
N ILE A 33 0.18 5.88 4.36
CA ILE A 33 0.18 4.94 3.24
C ILE A 33 1.29 3.91 3.41
N LEU A 34 2.50 4.34 3.78
CA LEU A 34 3.63 3.44 3.98
C LEU A 34 3.44 2.53 5.21
N ASN A 35 2.75 2.99 6.27
CA ASN A 35 2.36 2.11 7.37
C ASN A 35 1.25 1.13 6.96
N TYR A 36 0.34 1.54 6.08
CA TYR A 36 -0.64 0.61 5.49
C TYR A 36 0.06 -0.47 4.67
N ALA A 37 1.02 -0.10 3.80
CA ALA A 37 1.85 -1.04 3.07
C ALA A 37 2.62 -1.98 4.03
N LEU A 38 3.31 -1.44 5.04
CA LEU A 38 4.05 -2.23 6.03
C LEU A 38 3.15 -3.22 6.79
N THR A 39 1.87 -2.88 7.00
CA THR A 39 0.90 -3.83 7.59
C THR A 39 0.71 -5.05 6.70
N LEU A 40 0.63 -4.85 5.38
CA LEU A 40 0.49 -5.94 4.40
C LEU A 40 1.79 -6.73 4.25
N GLU A 41 2.95 -6.06 4.24
CA GLU A 41 4.25 -6.75 4.19
C GLU A 41 4.45 -7.65 5.43
N HIS A 42 4.03 -7.21 6.63
CA HIS A 42 4.06 -8.06 7.82
C HIS A 42 3.14 -9.28 7.70
N LEU A 43 1.96 -9.10 7.12
CA LEU A 43 1.01 -10.19 6.86
C LEU A 43 1.62 -11.22 5.90
N GLU A 44 2.17 -10.76 4.79
CA GLU A 44 2.78 -11.58 3.73
C GLU A 44 4.04 -12.29 4.23
N ALA A 45 4.96 -11.57 4.86
CA ALA A 45 6.18 -12.15 5.44
C ALA A 45 5.86 -13.23 6.47
N THR A 46 4.85 -13.01 7.32
CA THR A 46 4.43 -14.03 8.31
C THR A 46 3.77 -15.22 7.63
N PHE A 47 2.90 -14.98 6.65
CA PHE A 47 2.21 -16.02 5.89
C PHE A 47 3.19 -16.99 5.21
N TYR A 48 4.21 -16.47 4.51
CA TYR A 48 5.23 -17.31 3.88
C TYR A 48 6.15 -17.98 4.90
N ARG A 49 6.55 -17.28 5.97
CA ARG A 49 7.39 -17.84 7.03
C ARG A 49 6.73 -19.05 7.70
N GLU A 50 5.45 -18.95 8.03
CA GLU A 50 4.68 -20.07 8.59
C GLU A 50 4.49 -21.20 7.59
N ALA A 51 4.21 -20.88 6.32
CA ALA A 51 4.07 -21.90 5.28
C ALA A 51 5.37 -22.70 5.07
N LEU A 52 6.54 -22.04 5.05
CA LEU A 52 7.84 -22.70 4.91
C LEU A 52 8.27 -23.48 6.16
N ALA A 53 7.69 -23.17 7.32
CA ALA A 53 7.86 -23.97 8.53
C ALA A 53 6.98 -25.23 8.52
N ASN A 54 5.82 -25.16 7.87
CA ASN A 54 4.79 -26.21 7.88
C ASN A 54 4.83 -27.14 6.66
N PHE A 55 5.33 -26.68 5.52
CA PHE A 55 5.36 -27.44 4.26
C PHE A 55 6.77 -27.58 3.71
N THR A 56 7.08 -28.76 3.21
CA THR A 56 8.32 -29.07 2.51
C THR A 56 8.13 -29.08 1.00
N ALA A 57 9.24 -29.08 0.24
CA ALA A 57 9.18 -29.27 -1.21
C ALA A 57 8.44 -30.56 -1.61
N GLN A 58 8.53 -31.63 -0.80
CA GLN A 58 7.85 -32.90 -1.04
C GLN A 58 6.33 -32.75 -0.91
N ASP A 59 5.84 -31.95 0.04
CA ASP A 59 4.41 -31.71 0.24
C ASP A 59 3.80 -30.97 -0.95
N PHE A 60 4.51 -29.96 -1.46
CA PHE A 60 4.12 -29.25 -2.68
C PHE A 60 4.15 -30.17 -3.91
N ALA A 61 5.20 -30.99 -4.07
CA ALA A 61 5.29 -31.93 -5.18
C ALA A 61 4.17 -32.99 -5.12
N ALA A 62 3.82 -33.49 -3.93
CA ALA A 62 2.72 -34.42 -3.72
C ALA A 62 1.35 -33.79 -4.02
N ALA A 63 1.21 -32.48 -3.83
CA ALA A 63 0.03 -31.71 -4.21
C ALA A 63 -0.02 -31.34 -5.70
N GLY A 64 0.98 -31.72 -6.51
CA GLY A 64 1.04 -31.50 -7.94
C GLY A 64 1.89 -30.30 -8.39
N PHE A 65 2.57 -29.61 -7.47
CA PHE A 65 3.47 -28.49 -7.75
C PHE A 65 4.93 -28.98 -7.75
N ASN A 66 5.31 -29.67 -8.82
CA ASN A 66 6.56 -30.42 -8.92
C ASN A 66 7.59 -29.81 -9.87
N GLU A 67 7.41 -28.55 -10.27
CA GLU A 67 8.35 -27.82 -11.09
C GLU A 67 9.70 -27.65 -10.35
N THR A 68 10.81 -27.77 -11.09
CA THR A 68 12.19 -27.84 -10.56
C THR A 68 12.53 -26.76 -9.53
N ASP A 69 12.02 -25.54 -9.71
CA ASP A 69 12.33 -24.40 -8.86
C ASP A 69 11.12 -23.89 -8.06
N PHE A 70 9.99 -24.62 -8.05
CA PHE A 70 8.75 -24.19 -7.41
C PHE A 70 8.98 -23.80 -5.94
N TYR A 71 9.53 -24.73 -5.14
CA TYR A 71 9.76 -24.49 -3.72
C TYR A 71 10.85 -23.43 -3.49
N LYS A 72 11.86 -23.35 -4.36
CA LYS A 72 12.88 -22.29 -4.27
C LYS A 72 12.30 -20.91 -4.53
N ASN A 73 11.32 -20.81 -5.42
CA ASN A 73 10.60 -19.56 -5.69
C ASN A 73 9.78 -19.15 -4.46
N LEU A 74 9.11 -20.09 -3.78
CA LEU A 74 8.45 -19.78 -2.50
C LEU A 74 9.44 -19.27 -1.44
N GLN A 75 10.63 -19.87 -1.36
CA GLN A 75 11.70 -19.38 -0.49
C GLN A 75 12.25 -18.02 -0.90
N MET A 76 12.20 -17.68 -2.20
CA MET A 76 12.59 -16.37 -2.71
C MET A 76 11.56 -15.32 -2.28
N ILE A 77 10.28 -15.56 -2.56
CA ILE A 77 9.18 -14.67 -2.17
C ILE A 77 9.22 -14.40 -0.66
N ALA A 78 9.35 -15.45 0.17
CA ALA A 78 9.47 -15.28 1.62
C ALA A 78 10.62 -14.35 2.06
N ARG A 79 11.74 -14.33 1.32
CA ARG A 79 12.86 -13.42 1.58
C ARG A 79 12.58 -12.02 1.06
N ASP A 80 11.88 -11.90 -0.05
CA ASP A 80 11.50 -10.62 -0.65
C ASP A 80 10.53 -9.89 0.30
N GLU A 81 9.52 -10.59 0.85
CA GLU A 81 8.57 -9.96 1.79
C GLU A 81 9.25 -9.53 3.09
N GLN A 82 10.19 -10.31 3.62
CA GLN A 82 10.99 -9.86 4.76
C GLN A 82 11.86 -8.64 4.41
N THR A 83 12.38 -8.60 3.18
CA THR A 83 13.16 -7.45 2.70
C THR A 83 12.28 -6.20 2.58
N HIS A 84 11.02 -6.34 2.16
CA HIS A 84 10.07 -5.25 2.14
C HIS A 84 9.75 -4.71 3.54
N VAL A 85 9.49 -5.60 4.51
CA VAL A 85 9.31 -5.23 5.93
C VAL A 85 10.50 -4.41 6.44
N ASP A 86 11.72 -4.89 6.22
CA ASP A 86 12.96 -4.24 6.68
C ASP A 86 13.14 -2.86 6.02
N PHE A 87 12.88 -2.79 4.71
CA PHE A 87 12.96 -1.56 3.92
C PHE A 87 11.97 -0.52 4.41
N LEU A 88 10.68 -0.84 4.50
CA LEU A 88 9.64 0.09 4.93
C LEU A 88 9.84 0.53 6.37
N THR A 89 10.18 -0.39 7.27
CA THR A 89 10.51 -0.08 8.67
C THR A 89 11.64 0.94 8.76
N THR A 90 12.70 0.75 7.95
CA THR A 90 13.84 1.67 7.89
C THR A 90 13.45 3.02 7.30
N ALA A 91 12.69 3.03 6.20
CA ALA A 91 12.25 4.25 5.54
C ALA A 91 11.35 5.11 6.45
N LEU A 92 10.38 4.49 7.12
CA LEU A 92 9.48 5.15 8.06
C LEU A 92 10.24 5.76 9.24
N LYS A 93 11.16 5.01 9.86
CA LYS A 93 12.04 5.54 10.92
C LYS A 93 12.89 6.72 10.42
N GLY A 94 13.45 6.61 9.21
CA GLY A 94 14.22 7.68 8.57
C GLY A 94 13.40 8.96 8.31
N ALA A 95 12.10 8.81 8.06
CA ALA A 95 11.16 9.91 7.89
C ALA A 95 10.59 10.45 9.23
N GLY A 96 11.00 9.90 10.38
CA GLY A 96 10.47 10.28 11.69
C GLY A 96 9.06 9.78 11.97
N VAL A 97 8.58 8.80 11.19
CA VAL A 97 7.29 8.14 11.37
C VAL A 97 7.50 6.84 12.15
N THR A 98 6.64 6.57 13.14
CA THR A 98 6.67 5.29 13.87
C THR A 98 6.15 4.17 12.95
N PRO A 99 6.95 3.13 12.67
CA PRO A 99 6.48 1.98 11.91
C PRO A 99 5.45 1.18 12.70
N VAL A 100 4.49 0.61 12.00
CA VAL A 100 3.56 -0.38 12.56
C VAL A 100 4.31 -1.69 12.85
N GLU A 101 3.94 -2.32 13.97
CA GLU A 101 4.51 -3.59 14.41
C GLU A 101 3.77 -4.77 13.76
N GLU A 102 4.46 -5.92 13.66
CA GLU A 102 3.87 -7.17 13.20
C GLU A 102 2.69 -7.58 14.10
N CYS A 103 1.56 -7.99 13.49
CA CYS A 103 0.41 -8.51 14.23
C CYS A 103 0.50 -10.02 14.44
N THR A 104 -0.44 -10.59 15.21
CA THR A 104 -0.67 -12.03 15.23
C THR A 104 -1.74 -12.38 14.20
N TYR A 105 -1.47 -13.40 13.39
CA TYR A 105 -2.35 -13.83 12.31
C TYR A 105 -2.86 -15.25 12.55
N ASP A 106 -4.05 -15.53 12.03
CA ASP A 106 -4.61 -16.89 11.97
C ASP A 106 -4.95 -17.18 10.51
N PHE A 107 -4.12 -18.01 9.87
CA PHE A 107 -4.32 -18.45 8.49
C PHE A 107 -5.14 -19.73 8.38
N GLY A 108 -5.60 -20.27 9.51
CA GLY A 108 -6.31 -21.53 9.59
C GLY A 108 -5.47 -22.74 9.18
N ASN A 109 -6.14 -23.87 8.98
CA ASN A 109 -5.50 -25.11 8.54
C ASN A 109 -5.32 -25.09 7.02
N LEU A 110 -4.11 -24.73 6.58
CA LEU A 110 -3.77 -24.73 5.16
C LEU A 110 -3.34 -26.12 4.68
N THR A 111 -3.57 -26.35 3.39
CA THR A 111 -2.92 -27.37 2.57
C THR A 111 -2.02 -26.65 1.56
N PRO A 112 -1.06 -27.33 0.90
CA PRO A 112 -0.27 -26.70 -0.16
C PRO A 112 -1.13 -26.00 -1.23
N ALA A 113 -2.24 -26.61 -1.64
CA ALA A 113 -3.15 -26.01 -2.63
C ALA A 113 -3.90 -24.78 -2.08
N SER A 114 -4.42 -24.83 -0.85
CA SER A 114 -5.13 -23.70 -0.26
C SER A 114 -4.19 -22.57 0.16
N PHE A 115 -2.94 -22.89 0.52
CA PHE A 115 -1.87 -21.91 0.70
C PHE A 115 -1.66 -21.10 -0.58
N LEU A 116 -1.45 -21.75 -1.73
CA LEU A 116 -1.21 -21.04 -2.99
C LEU A 116 -2.41 -20.21 -3.46
N ALA A 117 -3.62 -20.73 -3.25
CA ALA A 117 -4.84 -19.97 -3.54
C ALA A 117 -4.93 -18.70 -2.67
N THR A 118 -4.57 -18.81 -1.39
CA THR A 118 -4.55 -17.67 -0.46
C THR A 118 -3.41 -16.70 -0.78
N ALA A 119 -2.22 -17.22 -1.10
CA ALA A 119 -1.06 -16.43 -1.54
C ALA A 119 -1.45 -15.52 -2.71
N SER A 120 -2.05 -16.08 -3.76
CA SER A 120 -2.47 -15.30 -4.93
C SER A 120 -3.46 -14.16 -4.60
N ILE A 121 -4.27 -14.30 -3.55
CA ILE A 121 -5.18 -13.24 -3.10
C ILE A 121 -4.42 -12.17 -2.33
N ILE A 122 -3.61 -12.59 -1.35
CA ILE A 122 -2.86 -11.66 -0.49
C ILE A 122 -1.88 -10.84 -1.34
N GLU A 123 -1.10 -11.47 -2.22
CA GLU A 123 -0.18 -10.80 -3.16
C GLU A 123 -0.88 -9.75 -4.03
N GLY A 124 -2.10 -10.06 -4.50
CA GLY A 124 -2.89 -9.11 -5.27
C GLY A 124 -3.32 -7.89 -4.45
N VAL A 125 -3.58 -8.08 -3.15
CA VAL A 125 -3.87 -7.01 -2.21
C VAL A 125 -2.60 -6.22 -1.88
N GLY A 126 -1.46 -6.87 -1.63
CA GLY A 126 -0.16 -6.25 -1.40
C GLY A 126 0.24 -5.30 -2.54
N VAL A 127 0.22 -5.79 -3.79
CA VAL A 127 0.50 -4.98 -4.98
C VAL A 127 -0.43 -3.75 -5.06
N SER A 128 -1.71 -3.90 -4.72
CA SER A 128 -2.67 -2.80 -4.80
C SER A 128 -2.38 -1.65 -3.84
N ALA A 129 -1.61 -1.88 -2.77
CA ALA A 129 -1.21 -0.82 -1.84
C ALA A 129 -0.20 0.18 -2.43
N TYR A 130 0.45 -0.19 -3.53
CA TYR A 130 1.46 0.62 -4.22
C TYR A 130 0.94 1.33 -5.48
N LEU A 131 -0.33 1.17 -5.84
CA LEU A 131 -0.96 1.71 -7.07
C LEU A 131 -1.97 2.83 -6.77
#